data_AF-A0A5C7R5H1-F1
#
_entry.id   AF-A0A5C7R5H1-F1
#
_cell.length_a   1.000
_cell.length_b   1.000
_cell.length_c   1.000
_cell.angle_alpha   90.00
_cell.angle_beta   90.00
_cell.angle_gamma   90.00
#
_symmetry.space_group_name_H-M   'P 1'
#
loop_
_entity.id
_entity.type
_entity.pdbx_description
1 polymer ?
#
loop_
_entity_poly.entity_id
_entity_poly.type
_entity_poly.pdbx_seq_one_letter_code
_entity_poly.pdbx_strand_id
1 'polypeptide(L)'
;MKMTSTQTGCDIKSTFAHISGSSLHYDHVLSSNYGLQQALQLLSDRVKLTEAELSVLECFACGAGLRQIAASRQRSYTTIRNQFQAILEKTGCQSQTDLLRILLGLSYLLTSKLTSSV
;
A
#
# COMPACT_ATOMS: atom_id res chain seq x y z
N MET A 1 -25.52 -26.49 3.40
CA MET A 1 -25.58 -25.42 4.42
C MET A 1 -24.17 -24.82 4.55
N LYS A 2 -24.08 -23.48 4.58
CA LYS A 2 -22.91 -22.57 4.40
C LYS A 2 -21.62 -22.99 5.12
N MET A 3 -20.44 -22.96 4.45
CA MET A 3 -19.41 -21.87 4.41
C MET A 3 -19.14 -21.24 5.79
N THR A 4 -17.90 -21.18 6.30
CA THR A 4 -16.95 -20.09 5.94
C THR A 4 -15.46 -20.45 6.12
N SER A 5 -14.68 -20.10 5.09
CA SER A 5 -13.22 -19.99 5.05
C SER A 5 -12.69 -18.97 6.06
N THR A 6 -11.81 -19.37 6.98
CA THR A 6 -11.01 -18.44 7.79
C THR A 6 -9.87 -17.89 6.95
N GLN A 7 -10.14 -16.72 6.37
CA GLN A 7 -9.17 -15.88 5.71
C GLN A 7 -8.25 -15.28 6.80
N THR A 8 -7.04 -15.80 6.94
CA THR A 8 -5.96 -15.16 7.72
C THR A 8 -5.54 -13.89 6.97
N GLY A 9 -6.32 -12.83 7.15
CA GLY A 9 -5.94 -11.48 6.77
C GLY A 9 -4.87 -11.02 7.74
N CYS A 10 -3.63 -10.92 7.26
CA CYS A 10 -2.58 -10.18 7.95
C CYS A 10 -3.00 -8.70 7.96
N ASP A 11 -3.70 -8.29 9.02
CA ASP A 11 -4.11 -6.91 9.20
C ASP A 11 -2.85 -6.06 9.39
N ILE A 12 -2.61 -5.11 8.48
CA ILE A 12 -1.41 -4.25 8.51
C ILE A 12 -1.26 -3.57 9.88
N LYS A 13 -2.36 -3.28 10.59
CA LYS A 13 -2.32 -2.69 11.94
C LYS A 13 -1.68 -3.66 12.94
N SER A 14 -1.98 -4.96 12.84
CA SER A 14 -1.43 -5.99 13.72
C SER A 14 0.08 -6.21 13.50
N THR A 15 0.53 -6.20 12.25
CA THR A 15 1.95 -6.40 11.90
C THR A 15 2.78 -5.18 12.29
N PHE A 16 2.25 -3.97 12.16
CA PHE A 16 2.99 -2.76 12.48
C PHE A 16 3.06 -2.48 14.00
N ALA A 17 1.99 -2.77 14.74
CA ALA A 17 1.97 -2.68 16.21
C ALA A 17 3.02 -3.58 16.87
N HIS A 18 3.31 -4.74 16.28
CA HIS A 18 4.29 -5.68 16.79
C HIS A 18 5.75 -5.27 16.52
N ILE A 19 5.99 -4.40 15.53
CA ILE A 19 7.34 -3.97 15.14
C ILE A 19 7.77 -2.71 15.91
N SER A 20 6.85 -1.79 16.24
CA SER A 20 7.19 -0.49 16.82
C SER A 20 7.14 -0.43 18.36
N GLY A 21 6.56 -1.43 19.02
CA GLY A 21 6.48 -1.50 20.49
C GLY A 21 5.67 -0.38 21.17
N SER A 22 4.94 0.45 20.41
CA SER A 22 4.21 1.62 20.95
C SER A 22 2.88 1.81 20.22
N SER A 23 1.76 1.55 20.91
CA SER A 23 0.41 1.54 20.34
C SER A 23 -0.27 2.92 20.25
N LEU A 24 0.30 3.99 20.80
CA LEU A 24 -0.48 5.20 21.17
C LEU A 24 -0.23 6.48 20.34
N HIS A 25 0.25 6.39 19.10
CA HIS A 25 0.37 7.60 18.26
C HIS A 25 0.00 7.47 16.78
N TYR A 26 -0.49 6.31 16.34
CA TYR A 26 -0.80 6.07 14.90
C TYR A 26 -2.28 6.13 14.52
N ASP A 27 -3.21 6.07 15.48
CA ASP A 27 -4.64 6.02 15.17
C ASP A 27 -5.14 7.26 14.42
N HIS A 28 -4.58 8.45 14.68
CA HIS A 28 -4.97 9.66 13.94
C HIS A 28 -4.36 9.73 12.52
N VAL A 29 -3.16 9.16 12.32
CA VAL A 29 -2.45 9.15 11.03
C VAL A 29 -3.09 8.15 10.05
N LEU A 30 -3.70 7.08 10.55
CA LEU A 30 -4.42 6.09 9.73
C LEU A 30 -5.91 6.46 9.54
N SER A 31 -6.49 7.30 10.40
CA SER A 31 -7.90 7.74 10.26
C SER A 31 -8.09 8.78 9.15
N SER A 32 -7.02 9.44 8.68
CA SER A 32 -7.01 10.22 7.45
C SER A 32 -6.05 9.57 6.46
N ASN A 33 -6.58 8.79 5.52
CA ASN A 33 -5.83 8.15 4.41
C ASN A 33 -5.02 9.14 3.54
N TYR A 34 -5.04 10.44 3.85
CA TYR A 34 -4.46 11.55 3.11
C TYR A 34 -2.94 11.43 2.90
N GLY A 35 -2.16 11.05 3.91
CA GLY A 35 -0.70 10.91 3.78
C GLY A 35 -0.31 9.83 2.76
N LEU A 36 -0.98 8.68 2.83
CA LEU A 36 -0.77 7.56 1.92
C LEU A 36 -1.24 7.89 0.51
N GLN A 37 -2.40 8.53 0.37
CA GLN A 37 -2.94 8.96 -0.92
C GLN A 37 -2.00 9.96 -1.61
N GLN A 38 -1.46 10.95 -0.89
CA GLN A 38 -0.47 11.86 -1.46
C GLN A 38 0.83 11.15 -1.83
N ALA A 39 1.30 10.19 -1.02
CA ALA A 39 2.49 9.41 -1.33
C ALA A 39 2.31 8.59 -2.62
N LEU A 40 1.14 7.97 -2.80
CA LEU A 40 0.78 7.22 -3.99
C LEU A 40 0.75 8.12 -5.23
N GLN A 41 0.09 9.27 -5.15
CA GLN A 41 0.03 10.24 -6.26
C GLN A 41 1.43 10.80 -6.59
N LEU A 42 2.20 11.20 -5.58
CA LEU A 42 3.56 11.68 -5.76
C LEU A 42 4.45 10.64 -6.45
N LEU A 43 4.40 9.38 -6.00
CA LEU A 43 5.17 8.31 -6.60
C LEU A 43 4.72 8.05 -8.04
N SER A 44 3.41 7.97 -8.27
CA SER A 44 2.79 7.80 -9.58
C SER A 44 3.26 8.84 -10.59
N ASP A 45 3.21 10.11 -10.21
CA ASP A 45 3.59 11.24 -11.07
C ASP A 45 5.08 11.27 -11.39
N ARG A 46 5.91 10.86 -10.42
CA ARG A 46 7.37 10.85 -10.56
C ARG A 46 7.87 9.74 -11.46
N VAL A 47 7.29 8.54 -11.35
CA VAL A 47 7.73 7.36 -12.14
C VAL A 47 6.82 7.05 -13.32
N LYS A 48 5.80 7.88 -13.57
CA LYS A 48 4.84 7.74 -14.67
C LYS A 48 4.14 6.38 -14.66
N LEU A 49 3.49 6.07 -13.54
CA LEU A 49 2.59 4.91 -13.49
C LEU A 49 1.37 5.17 -14.38
N THR A 50 0.92 4.13 -15.06
CA THR A 50 -0.38 4.10 -15.73
C THR A 50 -1.49 4.02 -14.70
N GLU A 51 -2.71 4.37 -15.08
CA GLU A 51 -3.89 4.22 -14.20
C GLU A 51 -4.06 2.76 -13.72
N ALA A 52 -3.75 1.80 -14.60
CA ALA A 52 -3.83 0.39 -14.26
C ALA A 52 -2.83 0.01 -13.15
N GLU A 53 -1.58 0.48 -13.26
CA GLU A 53 -0.53 0.27 -12.28
C GLU A 53 -0.83 1.00 -10.97
N LEU A 54 -1.26 2.26 -11.02
CA LEU A 54 -1.64 3.03 -9.83
C LEU A 54 -2.75 2.32 -9.05
N SER A 55 -3.79 1.83 -9.73
CA SER A 55 -4.86 1.07 -9.08
C SER A 55 -4.38 -0.24 -8.45
N VAL A 56 -3.37 -0.93 -9.02
CA VAL A 56 -2.73 -2.09 -8.36
C VAL A 56 -2.01 -1.63 -7.10
N LEU A 57 -1.23 -0.55 -7.20
CA LEU A 57 -0.42 -0.02 -6.12
C LEU A 57 -1.28 0.45 -4.93
N GLU A 58 -2.40 1.12 -5.19
CA GLU A 58 -3.39 1.51 -4.19
C GLU A 58 -3.93 0.30 -3.43
N CYS A 59 -4.35 -0.75 -4.14
CA CYS A 59 -4.85 -1.96 -3.50
C CYS A 59 -3.76 -2.65 -2.66
N PHE A 60 -2.53 -2.70 -3.17
CA PHE A 60 -1.38 -3.25 -2.46
C PHE A 60 -1.05 -2.46 -1.19
N ALA A 61 -1.06 -1.12 -1.26
CA ALA A 61 -0.81 -0.23 -0.13
C ALA A 61 -1.87 -0.37 0.97
N CYS A 62 -3.10 -0.74 0.60
CA CYS A 62 -4.18 -1.11 1.52
C CYS A 62 -4.06 -2.55 2.08
N GLY A 63 -3.02 -3.30 1.70
CA GLY A 63 -2.74 -4.65 2.21
C GLY A 63 -3.32 -5.80 1.40
N ALA A 64 -3.88 -5.54 0.23
CA ALA A 64 -4.35 -6.62 -0.63
C ALA A 64 -3.17 -7.38 -1.25
N GLY A 65 -3.18 -8.70 -1.12
CA GLY A 65 -2.26 -9.56 -1.85
C GLY A 65 -2.61 -9.63 -3.34
N LEU A 66 -1.63 -9.92 -4.21
CA LEU A 66 -1.80 -9.89 -5.67
C LEU A 66 -2.94 -10.79 -6.19
N ARG A 67 -3.22 -11.93 -5.53
CA ARG A 67 -4.36 -12.80 -5.87
C ARG A 67 -5.71 -12.15 -5.54
N GLN A 68 -5.79 -11.43 -4.43
CA GLN A 68 -6.99 -10.69 -4.04
C GLN A 68 -7.24 -9.52 -4.99
N ILE A 69 -6.17 -8.81 -5.40
CA ILE A 69 -6.23 -7.74 -6.41
C ILE A 69 -6.71 -8.30 -7.75
N ALA A 70 -6.22 -9.47 -8.16
CA ALA A 70 -6.67 -10.12 -9.40
C ALA A 70 -8.17 -10.44 -9.36
N ALA A 71 -8.65 -11.00 -8.26
CA ALA A 71 -10.06 -11.29 -8.07
C ALA A 71 -10.92 -10.02 -8.05
N SER A 72 -10.54 -8.98 -7.29
CA SER A 72 -11.32 -7.74 -7.17
C SER A 72 -11.40 -6.97 -8.48
N ARG A 73 -10.35 -7.02 -9.30
CA ARG A 73 -10.27 -6.33 -10.60
C ARG A 73 -10.75 -7.17 -11.78
N GLN A 74 -11.20 -8.40 -11.54
CA GLN A 74 -11.61 -9.35 -12.58
C GLN A 74 -10.53 -9.55 -13.67
N ARG A 75 -9.27 -9.67 -13.24
CA ARG A 75 -8.11 -9.91 -14.12
C ARG A 75 -7.40 -11.20 -13.74
N SER A 76 -6.63 -11.74 -14.68
CA SER A 76 -5.80 -12.90 -14.39
C SER A 76 -4.71 -12.56 -13.37
N TYR A 77 -4.31 -13.54 -12.55
CA TYR A 77 -3.18 -13.38 -11.63
C TYR A 77 -1.90 -12.98 -12.38
N THR A 78 -1.65 -13.56 -13.55
CA THR A 78 -0.50 -13.23 -14.41
C THR A 78 -0.52 -11.76 -14.84
N THR A 79 -1.69 -11.21 -15.19
CA THR A 79 -1.83 -9.79 -15.55
C THR A 79 -1.47 -8.90 -14.37
N ILE A 80 -2.00 -9.16 -13.17
CA ILE A 80 -1.67 -8.38 -11.97
C ILE A 80 -0.20 -8.53 -11.61
N ARG A 81 0.37 -9.73 -11.72
CA ARG A 81 1.79 -9.96 -11.48
C ARG A 81 2.67 -9.15 -12.43
N ASN A 82 2.33 -9.10 -13.71
CA ASN A 82 3.09 -8.32 -14.70
C ASN A 82 2.97 -6.81 -14.44
N GLN A 83 1.78 -6.32 -14.10
CA GLN A 83 1.59 -4.93 -13.68
C GLN A 83 2.40 -4.61 -12.42
N PHE A 84 2.40 -5.50 -11.44
CA PHE A 84 3.18 -5.32 -10.21
C PHE A 84 4.68 -5.33 -10.46
N GLN A 85 5.16 -6.20 -11.36
CA GLN A 85 6.55 -6.22 -11.79
C GLN A 85 6.96 -4.90 -12.47
N ALA A 86 6.11 -4.37 -13.35
CA ALA A 86 6.35 -3.07 -13.98
C ALA A 86 6.42 -1.93 -12.95
N ILE A 87 5.60 -1.99 -11.89
CA ILE A 87 5.69 -1.02 -10.78
C ILE A 87 7.05 -1.12 -10.08
N LEU A 88 7.51 -2.33 -9.73
CA LEU A 88 8.82 -2.53 -9.11
C LEU A 88 9.95 -1.97 -9.98
N GLU A 89 9.92 -2.24 -11.28
CA GLU A 89 10.90 -1.74 -12.24
C GLU A 89 10.88 -0.20 -12.34
N LYS A 90 9.70 0.40 -12.50
CA LYS A 90 9.55 1.88 -12.59
C LYS A 90 9.95 2.60 -11.30
N THR A 91 9.73 1.96 -10.16
CA THR A 91 10.10 2.51 -8.84
C THR A 91 11.53 2.17 -8.42
N GLY A 92 12.25 1.34 -9.19
CA GLY A 92 13.59 0.86 -8.83
C GLY A 92 13.61 -0.06 -7.60
N CYS A 93 12.47 -0.61 -7.20
CA CYS A 93 12.35 -1.50 -6.04
C CYS A 93 12.69 -2.94 -6.43
N GLN A 94 13.43 -3.64 -5.57
CA GLN A 94 13.80 -5.04 -5.80
C GLN A 94 12.76 -6.00 -5.23
N SER A 95 11.93 -5.54 -4.29
CA SER A 95 10.93 -6.36 -3.62
C SER A 95 9.65 -5.59 -3.25
N GLN A 96 8.58 -6.35 -2.96
CA GLN A 96 7.33 -5.83 -2.38
C GLN A 96 7.59 -5.06 -1.07
N THR A 97 8.52 -5.56 -0.26
CA THR A 97 8.88 -4.94 1.03
C THR A 97 9.57 -3.59 0.83
N ASP A 98 10.46 -3.47 -0.16
CA ASP A 98 11.13 -2.21 -0.47
C ASP A 98 10.14 -1.14 -0.93
N LEU A 99 9.22 -1.54 -1.80
CA LEU A 99 8.14 -0.66 -2.28
C LEU A 99 7.26 -0.19 -1.12
N LEU A 100 6.86 -1.10 -0.22
CA LEU A 100 6.05 -0.76 0.95
C LEU A 100 6.82 0.19 1.89
N ARG A 101 8.12 -0.03 2.10
CA ARG A 101 8.97 0.86 2.92
C ARG A 101 9.01 2.28 2.37
N ILE A 102 9.18 2.43 1.06
CA ILE A 102 9.20 3.76 0.42
C ILE A 102 7.85 4.45 0.58
N LEU A 103 6.74 3.74 0.32
CA LEU A 103 5.39 4.31 0.48
C LEU A 103 5.12 4.78 1.90
N LEU A 104 5.46 3.97 2.90
CA LEU A 104 5.28 4.33 4.31
C LEU A 104 6.18 5.49 4.73
N GLY A 105 7.43 5.52 4.27
CA GLY A 105 8.36 6.61 4.52
C GLY A 105 7.87 7.94 3.93
N LEU A 106 7.42 7.92 2.67
CA LEU A 106 6.82 9.09 2.01
C LEU A 106 5.55 9.56 2.72
N SER A 107 4.66 8.63 3.08
CA SER A 107 3.43 8.94 3.82
C SER A 107 3.75 9.64 5.14
N TYR A 108 4.72 9.12 5.91
CA TYR A 108 5.14 9.72 7.18
C TYR A 108 5.71 11.14 7.00
N LEU A 109 6.55 11.34 5.99
CA LEU A 109 7.12 12.66 5.68
C LEU A 109 6.04 13.67 5.25
N LEU A 110 5.07 13.26 4.44
CA LEU A 110 4.00 14.13 3.97
C LEU A 110 3.00 14.47 5.09
N THR A 111 2.73 13.54 6.00
CA THR A 111 1.89 13.80 7.17
C THR A 111 2.59 14.74 8.17
N SER A 112 3.87 14.54 8.45
CA SER A 112 4.60 15.37 9.42
C SER A 112 4.72 16.84 8.99
N LYS A 113 4.78 17.11 7.69
CA LYS A 113 4.75 18.48 7.15
C LYS A 113 3.46 19.24 7.41
N LEU A 114 2.34 18.54 7.64
CA LEU A 114 1.04 19.17 7.90
C LEU A 114 0.85 19.52 9.38
N THR A 115 1.51 18.78 10.29
CA THR A 115 1.40 18.98 11.74
C THR A 115 2.31 20.06 12.29
N SER A 116 3.36 20.46 11.55
CA SER A 116 4.33 21.48 12.00
C SER A 116 3.96 22.93 11.65
N SER A 117 2.77 23.17 11.09
CA SER A 117 2.27 24.52 10.75
C SER A 117 1.26 25.06 11.78
N VAL A 118 1.35 24.65 13.04
CA VAL A 118 0.55 25.18 14.16
C VAL A 118 1.45 25.86 15.17
#